data_AF-A0A6P0WTD9-F1
#
_entry.id   AF-A0A6P0WTD9-F1
#
_cell.length_a   1.000
_cell.length_b   1.000
_cell.length_c   1.000
_cell.angle_alpha   90.00
_cell.angle_beta   90.00
_cell.angle_gamma   90.00
#
_symmetry.space_group_name_H-M   'P 1'
#
loop_
_entity.id
_entity.type
_entity.pdbx_description
1 polymer ?
#
loop_
_entity_poly.entity_id
_entity_poly.type
_entity_poly.pdbx_seq_one_letter_code
_entity_poly.pdbx_strand_id
1 'polypeptide(L)' 'MDILAAGLAMIGTILAVVGYIWLLVAAFQKSLLWGFGSLFVPCVSWIFVITHWNKASEPFLVQIIGSVLLVIGLLMSG' A
#
# COMPACT_ATOMS: atom_id res chain seq x y z
N MET A 1 -10.76 13.69 21.17
CA MET A 1 -10.58 13.62 19.70
C MET A 1 -9.57 12.53 19.33
N ASP A 2 -8.79 12.08 20.30
CA ASP A 2 -7.67 11.16 20.16
C ASP A 2 -8.09 9.72 19.84
N ILE A 3 -9.23 9.25 20.37
CA ILE A 3 -9.75 7.90 20.06
C ILE A 3 -10.20 7.77 18.61
N LEU A 4 -10.80 8.81 18.03
CA LEU A 4 -11.22 8.81 16.62
C LEU A 4 -10.01 8.87 15.69
N ALA A 5 -9.03 9.72 16.04
CA ALA A 5 -7.75 9.83 15.33
C ALA A 5 -6.99 8.49 15.35
N ALA A 6 -6.89 7.84 16.52
CA ALA A 6 -6.27 6.53 16.67
C ALA A 6 -6.99 5.45 15.87
N GLY A 7 -8.34 5.46 15.87
CA GLY A 7 -9.15 4.55 15.06
C GLY A 7 -8.88 4.69 13.56
N LEU A 8 -8.87 5.93 13.03
CA LEU A 8 -8.56 6.20 11.63
C LEU A 8 -7.12 5.80 11.27
N ALA A 9 -6.14 6.15 12.11
CA ALA A 9 -4.75 5.80 11.89
C ALA A 9 -4.54 4.28 11.85
N MET A 10 -5.22 3.53 12.73
CA MET A 10 -5.15 2.07 12.75
C MET A 10 -5.75 1.46 11.49
N ILE A 11 -6.94 1.89 11.07
CA ILE A 11 -7.60 1.43 9.84
C ILE A 11 -6.75 1.77 8.62
N GLY A 12 -6.23 2.99 8.54
CA GLY A 12 -5.35 3.43 7.46
C GLY A 12 -4.08 2.59 7.36
N THR A 13 -3.47 2.28 8.51
CA THR A 13 -2.29 1.41 8.58
C THR A 13 -2.60 0.01 8.08
N ILE A 14 -3.71 -0.59 8.52
CA ILE A 14 -4.13 -1.93 8.07
C ILE A 14 -4.33 -1.94 6.55
N LEU A 15 -5.06 -0.97 6.00
CA LEU A 15 -5.30 -0.88 4.56
C LEU A 15 -4.02 -0.65 3.76
N ALA A 16 -3.11 0.19 4.25
CA ALA A 16 -1.82 0.42 3.60
C ALA A 16 -0.96 -0.85 3.55
N VAL A 17 -0.92 -1.62 4.65
CA VAL A 17 -0.21 -2.91 4.72
C VAL A 17 -0.87 -3.94 3.82
N VAL A 18 -2.20 -4.05 3.84
CA VAL A 18 -2.95 -4.98 2.97
C VAL A 18 -2.70 -4.65 1.50
N GLY A 19 -2.78 -3.38 1.11
CA GLY A 19 -2.49 -2.93 -0.25
C GLY A 19 -1.05 -3.25 -0.68
N TYR A 20 -0.07 -3.02 0.21
CA TYR A 20 1.33 -3.37 -0.05
C TYR A 20 1.56 -4.87 -0.24
N ILE A 21 1.03 -5.70 0.67
CA ILE A 21 1.15 -7.17 0.58
C ILE A 21 0.48 -7.67 -0.70
N TRP A 22 -0.70 -7.16 -1.04
CA TRP A 22 -1.41 -7.55 -2.25
C TRP A 22 -0.61 -7.18 -3.51
N LEU A 23 -0.01 -6.00 -3.55
CA LEU A 23 0.88 -5.57 -4.65
C LEU A 23 2.09 -6.50 -4.78
N LEU A 24 2.69 -6.91 -3.65
CA LEU A 24 3.75 -7.91 -3.59
C LEU A 24 3.30 -9.27 -4.13
N VAL A 25 2.14 -9.77 -3.69
CA VAL A 25 1.58 -11.03 -4.19
C VAL A 25 1.33 -10.95 -5.70
N ALA A 26 0.79 -9.84 -6.20
CA ALA A 26 0.60 -9.63 -7.64
C ALA A 26 1.94 -9.62 -8.40
N ALA A 27 2.99 -9.05 -7.82
CA ALA A 27 4.35 -9.06 -8.38
C ALA A 27 4.93 -10.48 -8.42
N PHE A 28 4.84 -11.24 -7.33
CA PHE A 28 5.27 -12.63 -7.26
C PHE A 28 4.50 -13.54 -8.22
N GLN A 29 3.19 -13.34 -8.37
CA GLN A 29 2.36 -14.05 -9.35
C GLN A 29 2.78 -13.77 -10.79
N LYS A 30 3.40 -12.61 -11.07
CA LYS A 30 3.91 -12.27 -12.39
C LYS A 30 5.29 -12.86 -12.64
N SER A 31 6.24 -12.66 -11.73
CA SER A 31 7.53 -13.36 -11.73
C SER A 31 8.24 -13.24 -10.39
N LEU A 32 9.13 -14.19 -10.11
CA LEU A 32 9.99 -14.13 -8.92
C LEU A 32 10.90 -12.89 -8.93
N LEU A 33 11.37 -12.45 -10.10
CA LEU A 33 12.19 -11.23 -10.24
C LEU A 33 11.42 -9.97 -9.85
N TRP A 34 10.15 -9.86 -10.26
CA TRP A 34 9.29 -8.74 -9.86
C TRP A 34 8.96 -8.80 -8.37
N GLY A 35 8.68 -9.99 -7.84
CA GLY A 35 8.44 -10.19 -6.41
C GLY A 35 9.62 -9.77 -5.55
N PHE A 36 10.81 -10.35 -5.79
CA PHE A 36 12.02 -10.00 -5.05
C PHE A 36 12.47 -8.56 -5.30
N GLY A 37 12.38 -8.08 -6.54
CA GLY A 37 12.67 -6.70 -6.87
C GLY A 37 11.79 -5.73 -6.07
N SER A 38 10.48 -5.98 -6.03
CA SER A 38 9.53 -5.15 -5.27
C SER A 38 9.70 -5.27 -3.74
N LEU A 39 10.18 -6.42 -3.25
CA LEU A 39 10.41 -6.69 -1.82
C LEU A 39 11.65 -5.95 -1.30
N PHE A 40 12.77 -6.04 -2.03
CA PHE A 40 14.04 -5.46 -1.59
C PHE A 40 14.24 -4.03 -2.06
N VAL A 41 13.62 -3.65 -3.18
CA VAL A 41 13.81 -2.33 -3.80
C VAL A 41 12.44 -1.69 -4.02
N PRO A 42 12.01 -0.75 -3.15
CA PRO A 42 10.72 -0.10 -3.30
C PRO A 42 10.55 0.60 -4.65
N CYS A 43 11.63 1.10 -5.26
CA CYS A 43 11.60 1.68 -6.61
C CYS A 43 11.08 0.70 -7.68
N VAL A 44 11.34 -0.60 -7.53
CA VAL A 44 10.85 -1.63 -8.47
C VAL A 44 9.35 -1.82 -8.32
N SER A 45 8.78 -1.67 -7.12
CA SER A 45 7.33 -1.68 -6.92
C SER A 45 6.65 -0.56 -7.71
N TRP A 46 7.21 0.64 -7.76
CA TRP A 46 6.69 1.74 -8.58
C TRP A 46 6.74 1.42 -10.08
N ILE A 47 7.86 0.85 -10.55
CA ILE A 47 7.99 0.40 -11.94
C ILE A 47 6.97 -0.70 -12.25
N PHE A 48 6.74 -1.63 -11.32
CA PHE A 48 5.74 -2.68 -11.46
C PHE A 48 4.33 -2.10 -11.60
N VAL A 49 3.97 -1.10 -10.81
CA VAL A 49 2.67 -0.42 -10.92
C VAL A 49 2.48 0.22 -12.30
N ILE A 50 3.49 0.92 -12.81
CA ILE A 50 3.41 1.59 -14.12
C ILE A 50 3.36 0.57 -15.27
N THR A 51 4.19 -0.48 -15.20
CA THR A 51 4.29 -1.50 -16.27
C THR A 51 3.14 -2.50 -16.25
N HIS A 52 2.56 -2.78 -15.08
CA HIS A 52 1.52 -3.80 -14.87
C HIS A 52 0.26 -3.19 -14.26
N TRP A 53 -0.13 -2.00 -14.74
CA TRP A 53 -1.27 -1.23 -14.22
C TRP A 53 -2.55 -2.05 -14.09
N ASN A 54 -2.86 -2.93 -15.05
CA ASN A 54 -4.07 -3.77 -14.99
C ASN A 54 -4.14 -4.64 -13.72
N LYS A 55 -3.02 -5.21 -13.28
CA LYS A 55 -2.96 -6.03 -12.06
C LYS A 55 -2.63 -5.23 -10.80
N ALA A 56 -1.95 -4.10 -10.96
CA ALA A 56 -1.45 -3.30 -9.85
C ALA A 56 -2.42 -2.20 -9.41
N SER A 57 -3.38 -1.79 -10.24
CA SER A 57 -4.30 -0.67 -9.96
C SER A 57 -5.15 -0.91 -8.71
N GLU A 58 -5.76 -2.09 -8.58
CA GLU A 58 -6.56 -2.44 -7.39
C GLU A 58 -5.74 -2.40 -6.09
N PRO A 59 -4.63 -3.15 -5.95
CA PRO A 59 -3.85 -3.13 -4.72
C PRO A 59 -3.21 -1.76 -4.46
N PHE A 60 -2.83 -1.03 -5.51
CA PHE A 60 -2.29 0.32 -5.39
C PHE A 60 -3.34 1.31 -4.89
N LEU A 61 -4.59 1.24 -5.37
CA LEU A 61 -5.67 2.10 -4.88
C LEU A 61 -5.98 1.82 -3.42
N VAL A 62 -6.00 0.55 -2.99
CA VAL A 62 -6.18 0.19 -1.57
C VAL A 62 -5.05 0.76 -0.72
N GLN A 63 -3.80 0.69 -1.20
CA GLN A 63 -2.65 1.26 -0.51
C GLN A 63 -2.75 2.79 -0.39
N ILE A 64 -3.16 3.49 -1.46
CA ILE A 64 -3.37 4.94 -1.47
C ILE A 64 -4.46 5.34 -0.46
N ILE A 65 -5.61 4.65 -0.47
CA ILE A 65 -6.72 4.92 0.47
C ILE A 65 -6.25 4.73 1.91
N GLY A 66 -5.54 3.63 2.19
CA GLY A 66 -4.98 3.38 3.52
C GLY A 66 -4.00 4.46 3.96
N SER A 67 -3.11 4.89 3.05
CA SER A 67 -2.12 5.93 3.31
C SER A 67 -2.78 7.28 3.59
N VAL A 68 -3.81 7.64 2.83
CA VAL A 68 -4.59 8.87 3.04
C VAL A 68 -5.30 8.84 4.38
N LEU A 69 -5.95 7.73 4.74
CA LEU A 69 -6.62 7.57 6.04
C LEU A 69 -5.63 7.67 7.21
N LEU A 70 -4.43 7.10 7.05
CA LEU A 70 -3.36 7.20 8.05
C LEU A 70 -2.94 8.66 8.24
N VAL A 71 -2.67 9.39 7.15
CA VAL A 71 -2.27 10.81 7.21
C VAL A 71 -3.36 11.66 7.86
N ILE A 72 -4.63 11.45 7.51
CA ILE A 72 -5.76 12.16 8.15
C ILE A 72 -5.80 11.86 9.65
N GLY A 73 -5.69 10.59 10.05
CA GLY A 73 -5.66 10.21 11.46
C GLY A 73 -4.50 10.85 12.22
N LEU A 74 -3.33 10.96 11.59
CA LEU A 74 -2.13 11.57 12.19
C LEU A 74 -2.27 13.09 12.33
N LEU A 75 -2.84 13.77 11.33
CA LEU A 75 -3.13 15.20 11.38
C LEU A 75 -4.19 15.54 12.43
N MET A 76 -5.16 14.65 12.67
CA MET A 76 -6.16 14.81 13.72
C MET A 76 -5.64 14.51 15.13
N SER A 77 -4.44 13.91 15.24
CA SER A 77 -3.82 13.52 16.50
C SER A 77 -2.86 14.58 17.07
N GLY A 78 -2.44 15.57 16.28
CA GLY A 78 -1.60 16.70 16.71
C GLY A 78 -2.43 17.93 17.06
#